data_AF-A0A2N6UKV2-F1
#
_entry.id   AF-A0A2N6UKV2-F1
#
_cell.length_a   1.000
_cell.length_b   1.000
_cell.length_c   1.000
_cell.angle_alpha   90.00
_cell.angle_beta   90.00
_cell.angle_gamma   90.00
#
_symmetry.space_group_name_H-M   'P 1'
#
loop_
_entity.id
_entity.type
_entity.pdbx_description
1 polymer ?
#
loop_
_entity_poly.entity_id
_entity_poly.type
_entity_poly.pdbx_seq_one_letter_code
_entity_poly.pdbx_strand_id
1 'polypeptide(L)'
;MAKNKRYYWLKLKDDFFNNRKMKKLRKVAGGDTYTIIYLKLQLLSINNEGIIEFEGTDEDIYHQLALDIDEEIDDIKMTIAFCNTNDLIEMINDDVFLNEVPALIGSETASTRRSRESRERKKALQSNGQALQCNTNATKCNTEIDIDKDKDINIEIEKRDDNNISKNFNDEEKITVDYYYRLVKNNTSKNDIDLVVNAINQHGWKNILYTLWYLKNEQKANITSFKYVDKVLANQKPLDEGVVEFVVNREIKNIKCNDYQEQDNNQSYSDKARQERFQKMLNEKDYQQG
;
A
#
# COMPACT_ATOMS: atom_id res chain seq x y z
N MET A 1 4.07 11.15 23.00
CA MET A 1 4.25 11.86 21.70
C MET A 1 4.18 10.80 20.60
N ALA A 2 3.27 10.91 19.63
CA ALA A 2 3.15 9.91 18.56
C ALA A 2 4.41 9.94 17.68
N LYS A 3 5.13 8.81 17.62
CA LYS A 3 6.31 8.65 16.75
C LYS A 3 5.82 8.72 15.30
N ASN A 4 6.16 9.81 14.60
CA ASN A 4 5.80 9.97 13.19
C ASN A 4 6.38 8.79 12.38
N LYS A 5 5.52 8.04 11.69
CA LYS A 5 5.95 6.93 10.83
C LYS A 5 6.82 7.50 9.70
N ARG A 6 8.07 7.05 9.64
CA ARG A 6 9.06 7.45 8.64
C ARG A 6 9.28 6.28 7.68
N TYR A 7 9.33 6.58 6.39
CA TYR A 7 9.60 5.58 5.36
C TYR A 7 11.02 5.78 4.85
N TYR A 8 11.73 4.67 4.71
CA TYR A 8 13.09 4.63 4.19
C TYR A 8 13.10 3.86 2.88
N TRP A 9 13.94 4.29 1.94
CA TRP A 9 14.25 3.53 0.74
C TRP A 9 15.75 3.62 0.46
N LEU A 10 16.27 2.55 -0.12
CA LEU A 10 17.64 2.45 -0.53
C LEU A 10 17.74 2.91 -1.99
N LYS A 11 18.52 3.97 -2.25
CA LYS A 11 18.77 4.46 -3.62
C LYS A 11 20.03 3.79 -4.16
N LEU A 12 19.88 2.75 -4.97
CA LEU A 12 21.01 2.10 -5.62
C LEU A 12 21.60 3.00 -6.72
N LYS A 13 22.93 3.10 -6.77
CA LYS A 13 23.62 3.80 -7.86
C LYS A 13 23.53 3.01 -9.16
N ASP A 14 23.51 3.72 -10.29
CA ASP A 14 23.52 3.13 -11.63
C ASP A 14 24.80 2.33 -11.91
N ASP A 15 25.91 2.71 -11.28
CA ASP A 15 27.20 2.05 -11.39
C ASP A 15 27.44 0.94 -10.35
N PHE A 16 26.46 0.60 -9.51
CA PHE A 16 26.63 -0.38 -8.41
C PHE A 16 27.29 -1.68 -8.87
N PHE A 17 26.71 -2.35 -9.87
CA PHE A 17 27.26 -3.59 -10.44
C PHE A 17 28.52 -3.37 -11.29
N ASN A 18 28.81 -2.13 -11.65
CA ASN A 18 29.97 -1.74 -12.44
C ASN A 18 31.18 -1.37 -11.59
N ASN A 19 30.98 -1.04 -10.32
CA ASN A 19 32.02 -0.75 -9.36
C ASN A 19 33.01 -1.92 -9.27
N ARG A 20 34.30 -1.59 -9.19
CA ARG A 20 35.40 -2.57 -9.07
C ARG A 20 35.21 -3.50 -7.87
N LYS A 21 34.72 -2.97 -6.73
CA LYS A 21 34.45 -3.77 -5.52
C LYS A 21 33.37 -4.84 -5.79
N MET A 22 32.23 -4.44 -6.35
CA MET A 22 31.13 -5.36 -6.69
C MET A 22 31.49 -6.36 -7.80
N LYS A 23 32.29 -5.93 -8.79
CA LYS A 23 32.82 -6.84 -9.82
C LYS A 23 33.78 -7.88 -9.26
N LYS A 24 34.55 -7.55 -8.22
CA LYS A 24 35.41 -8.50 -7.52
C LYS A 24 34.57 -9.51 -6.73
N LEU A 25 33.55 -9.04 -5.99
CA LEU A 25 32.67 -9.92 -5.21
C LEU A 25 32.02 -10.99 -6.09
N ARG A 26 31.43 -10.57 -7.21
CA ARG A 26 30.77 -11.45 -8.19
C ARG A 26 31.68 -12.41 -8.93
N LYS A 27 33.01 -12.24 -8.87
CA LYS A 27 33.97 -13.17 -9.50
C LYS A 27 34.27 -14.39 -8.62
N VAL A 28 33.96 -14.32 -7.33
CA VAL A 28 34.12 -15.45 -6.41
C VAL A 28 33.03 -16.49 -6.70
N ALA A 29 33.31 -17.77 -6.47
CA ALA A 29 32.27 -18.79 -6.50
C ALA A 29 31.19 -18.45 -5.45
N GLY A 30 29.92 -18.47 -5.82
CA GLY A 30 28.84 -17.99 -4.95
C GLY A 30 28.72 -16.45 -4.87
N GLY A 31 29.47 -15.70 -5.69
CA GLY A 31 29.48 -14.24 -5.65
C GLY A 31 28.12 -13.57 -5.90
N ASP A 32 27.21 -14.24 -6.62
CA ASP A 32 25.83 -13.77 -6.79
C ASP A 32 25.06 -13.85 -5.46
N THR A 33 25.20 -14.95 -4.70
CA THR A 33 24.65 -15.11 -3.34
C THR A 33 25.20 -14.02 -2.42
N TYR A 34 26.52 -13.81 -2.40
CA TYR A 34 27.13 -12.79 -1.55
C TYR A 34 26.70 -11.36 -1.91
N THR A 35 26.43 -11.11 -3.19
CA THR A 35 25.88 -9.83 -3.65
C THR A 35 24.47 -9.61 -3.11
N ILE A 36 23.63 -10.65 -3.11
CA ILE A 36 22.28 -10.60 -2.55
C ILE A 36 22.34 -10.40 -1.03
N ILE A 37 23.20 -11.14 -0.32
CA ILE A 37 23.41 -10.99 1.13
C ILE A 37 23.81 -9.55 1.47
N TYR A 38 24.76 -8.97 0.73
CA TYR A 38 25.17 -7.59 0.94
C TYR A 38 24.01 -6.60 0.78
N LEU A 39 23.17 -6.76 -0.25
CA LEU A 39 21.98 -5.94 -0.44
C LEU A 39 20.94 -6.11 0.68
N LYS A 40 20.75 -7.35 1.17
CA LYS A 40 19.84 -7.61 2.30
C LYS A 40 20.35 -6.94 3.58
N LEU A 41 21.65 -6.97 3.87
CA LEU A 41 22.27 -6.25 5.00
C LEU A 41 22.05 -4.72 4.92
N GLN A 42 22.14 -4.14 3.71
CA GLN A 42 21.84 -2.71 3.51
C GLN A 42 20.38 -2.37 3.81
N LEU A 43 19.46 -3.29 3.51
CA LEU A 43 18.04 -3.10 3.81
C LEU A 43 17.74 -3.29 5.30
N LEU A 44 18.38 -4.26 5.96
CA LEU A 44 18.22 -4.52 7.39
C LEU A 44 18.65 -3.30 8.22
N SER A 45 19.79 -2.71 7.87
CA SER A 45 20.37 -1.55 8.56
C SER A 45 19.70 -0.19 8.24
N ILE A 46 18.72 -0.16 7.33
CA ILE A 46 18.19 1.10 6.78
C ILE A 46 17.53 2.01 7.82
N ASN A 47 16.97 1.40 8.88
CA ASN A 47 16.29 2.12 9.95
C ASN A 47 17.28 2.77 10.94
N ASN A 48 18.49 2.23 11.01
CA ASN A 48 19.54 2.60 11.97
C ASN A 48 20.75 3.21 11.25
N GLU A 49 20.51 3.93 10.15
CA GLU A 49 21.55 4.68 9.41
C GLU A 49 22.75 3.81 8.99
N GLY A 50 22.53 2.55 8.66
CA GLY A 50 23.59 1.63 8.23
C GLY A 50 24.26 0.86 9.38
N ILE A 51 23.78 0.98 10.62
CA ILE A 51 24.28 0.20 11.76
C ILE A 51 23.38 -1.02 11.99
N ILE A 52 23.98 -2.19 12.22
CA ILE A 52 23.32 -3.37 12.75
C ILE A 52 23.97 -3.68 14.09
N GLU A 53 23.19 -3.52 15.15
CA GLU A 53 23.62 -3.73 16.52
C GLU A 53 23.50 -5.23 16.87
N PHE A 54 24.50 -5.76 17.56
CA PHE A 54 24.44 -7.11 18.09
C PHE A 54 23.53 -7.13 19.34
N GLU A 55 22.44 -7.90 19.28
CA GLU A 55 21.47 -7.97 20.38
C GLU A 55 21.97 -8.80 21.57
N GLY A 56 23.01 -9.62 21.38
CA GLY A 56 23.57 -10.50 22.42
C GLY A 56 22.71 -11.72 22.76
N THR A 57 21.66 -11.99 21.98
CA THR A 57 20.78 -13.16 22.16
C THR A 57 21.38 -14.43 21.55
N ASP A 58 22.13 -14.28 20.45
CA ASP A 58 22.79 -15.37 19.73
C ASP A 58 24.26 -15.54 20.15
N GLU A 59 24.92 -16.59 19.66
CA GLU A 59 26.34 -16.84 19.96
C GLU A 59 27.27 -15.77 19.38
N ASP A 60 26.92 -15.20 18.22
CA ASP A 60 27.73 -14.23 17.47
C ASP A 60 26.83 -13.44 16.50
N ILE A 61 27.27 -12.27 16.05
CA ILE A 61 26.56 -11.43 15.08
C ILE A 61 26.29 -12.18 13.77
N TYR A 62 27.15 -13.12 13.37
CA TYR A 62 26.90 -13.94 12.17
C TYR A 62 25.69 -14.85 12.31
N HIS A 63 25.40 -15.36 13.52
CA HIS A 63 24.22 -16.20 13.77
C HIS A 63 22.95 -15.36 13.77
N GLN A 64 22.98 -14.19 14.41
CA GLN A 64 21.88 -13.23 14.37
C GLN A 64 21.55 -12.84 12.92
N LEU A 65 22.56 -12.45 12.15
CA LEU A 65 22.38 -12.09 10.74
C LEU A 65 21.88 -13.25 9.88
N ALA A 66 22.26 -14.49 10.18
CA ALA A 66 21.78 -15.67 9.46
C ALA A 66 20.28 -15.88 9.65
N LEU A 67 19.79 -15.66 10.88
CA LEU A 67 18.37 -15.72 11.19
C LEU A 67 17.59 -14.53 10.60
N ASP A 68 18.14 -13.32 10.66
CA ASP A 68 17.46 -12.11 10.18
C ASP A 68 17.26 -12.08 8.65
N ILE A 69 18.17 -12.70 7.92
CA ILE A 69 18.29 -12.59 6.45
C ILE A 69 17.85 -13.89 5.75
N ASP A 70 17.64 -14.97 6.51
CA ASP A 70 17.36 -16.34 6.07
C ASP A 70 18.47 -16.87 5.13
N GLU A 71 19.73 -16.82 5.56
CA GLU A 71 20.90 -17.24 4.77
C GLU A 71 21.87 -18.09 5.61
N GLU A 72 22.78 -18.81 4.95
CA GLU A 72 23.75 -19.67 5.64
C GLU A 72 24.83 -18.86 6.36
N ILE A 73 25.22 -19.32 7.55
CA ILE A 73 26.23 -18.65 8.40
C ILE A 73 27.57 -18.50 7.66
N ASP A 74 27.98 -19.51 6.90
CA ASP A 74 29.24 -19.50 6.15
C ASP A 74 29.22 -18.46 5.01
N ASP A 75 28.08 -18.29 4.34
CA ASP A 75 27.91 -17.29 3.29
C ASP A 75 27.94 -15.86 3.86
N ILE A 76 27.39 -15.65 5.05
CA ILE A 76 27.43 -14.36 5.74
C ILE A 76 28.85 -14.04 6.19
N LYS A 77 29.56 -14.99 6.80
CA LYS A 77 30.98 -14.82 7.18
C LYS A 77 31.83 -14.46 5.96
N MET A 78 31.64 -15.16 4.84
CA MET A 78 32.37 -14.88 3.60
C MET A 78 32.04 -13.48 3.06
N THR A 79 30.76 -13.11 3.09
CA THR A 79 30.31 -11.78 2.62
C THR A 79 30.87 -10.66 3.49
N ILE A 80 30.78 -10.76 4.82
CA ILE A 80 31.29 -9.74 5.75
C ILE A 80 32.81 -9.63 5.63
N ALA A 81 33.53 -10.75 5.57
CA ALA A 81 34.99 -10.73 5.40
C ALA A 81 35.41 -10.04 4.10
N PHE A 82 34.73 -10.33 2.98
CA PHE A 82 34.99 -9.66 1.70
C PHE A 82 34.67 -8.16 1.79
N CYS A 83 33.51 -7.80 2.33
CA CYS A 83 33.05 -6.42 2.42
C CYS A 83 33.96 -5.59 3.32
N ASN A 84 34.41 -6.14 4.45
CA ASN A 84 35.38 -5.50 5.35
C ASN A 84 36.71 -5.23 4.67
N THR A 85 37.25 -6.21 3.91
CA THR A 85 38.50 -6.03 3.16
C THR A 85 38.41 -4.99 2.04
N ASN A 86 37.20 -4.65 1.58
CA ASN A 86 36.96 -3.67 0.53
C ASN A 86 36.30 -2.38 1.07
N ASP A 87 36.34 -2.11 2.38
CA ASP A 87 35.78 -0.90 3.01
C ASP A 87 34.29 -0.66 2.71
N LEU A 88 33.52 -1.75 2.51
CA LEU A 88 32.07 -1.70 2.32
C LEU A 88 31.32 -1.84 3.66
N ILE A 89 31.94 -2.55 4.60
CA ILE A 89 31.45 -2.82 5.95
C ILE A 89 32.62 -2.59 6.93
N GLU A 90 32.34 -2.13 8.13
CA GLU A 90 33.29 -2.07 9.25
C GLU A 90 32.69 -2.78 10.46
N MET A 91 33.51 -3.55 11.19
CA MET A 91 33.13 -4.17 12.45
C MET A 91 33.58 -3.27 13.61
N ILE A 92 32.65 -2.82 14.44
CA ILE A 92 32.93 -1.94 15.59
C ILE A 92 32.29 -2.54 16.82
N ASN A 93 33.08 -3.03 17.77
CA ASN A 93 32.58 -3.60 19.04
C ASN A 93 31.46 -4.64 18.83
N ASP A 94 31.69 -5.60 17.92
CA ASP A 94 30.75 -6.65 17.52
C ASP A 94 29.52 -6.18 16.69
N ASP A 95 29.35 -4.87 16.51
CA ASP A 95 28.36 -4.29 15.61
C ASP A 95 28.89 -4.20 14.17
N VAL A 96 27.96 -4.22 13.21
CA VAL A 96 28.24 -4.13 11.78
C VAL A 96 27.83 -2.76 11.26
N PHE A 97 28.77 -2.00 10.72
CA PHE A 97 28.52 -0.70 10.09
C PHE A 97 28.66 -0.75 8.58
N LEU A 98 27.63 -0.35 7.84
CA LEU A 98 27.60 -0.31 6.38
C LEU A 98 27.91 1.09 5.85
N ASN A 99 29.18 1.34 5.55
CA ASN A 99 29.73 2.64 5.16
C ASN A 99 28.98 3.37 4.04
N GLU A 100 28.48 2.65 3.03
CA GLU A 100 27.81 3.26 1.88
C GLU A 100 26.33 3.60 2.17
N VAL A 101 25.69 2.92 3.13
CA VAL A 101 24.26 3.00 3.40
C VAL A 101 23.79 4.42 3.80
N PRO A 102 24.44 5.16 4.72
CA PRO A 102 24.05 6.53 5.06
C PRO A 102 23.90 7.46 3.85
N ALA A 103 24.75 7.30 2.84
CA ALA A 103 24.73 8.12 1.62
C ALA A 103 23.66 7.66 0.60
N LEU A 104 23.16 6.43 0.74
CA LEU A 104 22.17 5.81 -0.15
C LEU A 104 20.74 5.88 0.42
N ILE A 105 20.59 6.14 1.72
CA ILE A 105 19.30 6.27 2.38
C ILE A 105 18.58 7.55 1.95
N GLY A 106 17.40 7.40 1.36
CA GLY A 106 16.39 8.45 1.31
C GLY A 106 15.37 8.29 2.44
N SER A 107 14.88 9.40 2.98
CA SER A 107 13.79 9.38 3.96
C SER A 107 12.64 10.29 3.54
N GLU A 108 11.40 9.81 3.72
CA GLU A 108 10.18 10.59 3.47
C GLU A 108 9.27 10.49 4.68
N THR A 109 8.73 11.63 5.09
CA THR A 109 7.68 11.69 6.10
C THR A 109 6.38 11.16 5.52
N ALA A 110 5.54 10.53 6.34
CA ALA A 110 4.23 10.01 5.91
C ALA A 110 3.36 11.03 5.16
N SER A 111 3.44 12.33 5.50
CA SER A 111 2.75 13.41 4.78
C SER A 111 3.26 13.62 3.36
N THR A 112 4.57 13.63 3.18
CA THR A 112 5.22 13.81 1.87
C THR A 112 4.95 12.61 0.98
N ARG A 113 5.01 11.38 1.52
CA ARG A 113 4.66 10.14 0.79
C ARG A 113 3.22 10.17 0.29
N ARG A 114 2.27 10.53 1.16
CA ARG A 114 0.85 10.72 0.77
C ARG A 114 0.70 11.76 -0.34
N SER A 115 1.45 12.86 -0.28
CA SER A 115 1.46 13.89 -1.33
C SER A 115 2.01 13.35 -2.65
N ARG A 116 3.11 12.58 -2.62
CA ARG A 116 3.72 11.94 -3.78
C ARG A 116 2.77 10.92 -4.41
N GLU A 117 2.20 10.01 -3.64
CA GLU A 117 1.21 9.02 -4.10
C GLU A 117 -0.01 9.71 -4.71
N SER A 118 -0.50 10.80 -4.12
CA SER A 118 -1.59 11.60 -4.68
C SER A 118 -1.23 12.22 -6.04
N ARG A 119 -0.01 12.76 -6.18
CA ARG A 119 0.49 13.31 -7.47
C ARG A 119 0.67 12.22 -8.52
N GLU A 120 1.22 11.07 -8.14
CA GLU A 120 1.41 9.93 -9.05
C GLU A 120 0.05 9.36 -9.48
N ARG A 121 -0.93 9.24 -8.58
CA ARG A 121 -2.32 8.86 -8.93
C ARG A 121 -2.96 9.88 -9.87
N LYS A 122 -2.80 11.19 -9.62
CA LYS A 122 -3.29 12.25 -10.52
C LYS A 122 -2.62 12.21 -11.89
N LYS A 123 -1.30 11.97 -11.96
CA LYS A 123 -0.56 11.82 -13.22
C LYS A 123 -0.97 10.56 -13.99
N ALA A 124 -1.17 9.44 -13.29
CA ALA A 124 -1.67 8.21 -13.89
C ALA A 124 -3.08 8.40 -14.48
N LEU A 125 -3.96 9.14 -13.79
CA LEU A 125 -5.29 9.51 -14.28
C LEU A 125 -5.25 10.44 -15.51
N GLN A 126 -4.24 11.32 -15.60
CA GLN A 126 -4.08 12.24 -16.75
C GLN A 126 -3.39 11.60 -17.97
N SER A 127 -2.82 10.40 -17.85
CA SER A 127 -2.18 9.71 -18.98
C SER A 127 -3.16 9.02 -19.95
N ASN A 128 -4.45 8.92 -19.58
CA ASN A 128 -5.51 8.32 -20.41
C ASN A 128 -6.63 9.29 -20.81
N GLY A 129 -6.42 10.60 -20.72
CA GLY A 129 -7.42 11.59 -21.10
C GLY A 129 -6.78 12.85 -21.62
N GLN A 130 -7.15 13.22 -22.85
CA GLN A 130 -6.89 14.51 -23.47
C GLN A 130 -6.76 15.63 -22.44
N ALA A 131 -5.63 16.34 -22.51
CA ALA A 131 -5.44 17.62 -21.85
C ALA A 131 -6.60 18.56 -22.21
N LEU A 132 -7.57 18.69 -21.30
CA LEU A 132 -8.50 19.81 -21.32
C LEU A 132 -7.71 21.04 -20.90
N GLN A 133 -7.19 21.73 -21.91
CA GLN A 133 -6.74 23.11 -21.78
C GLN A 133 -7.92 23.95 -21.31
N CYS A 134 -7.86 24.42 -20.07
CA CYS A 134 -8.67 25.56 -19.66
C CYS A 134 -7.93 26.82 -20.10
N ASN A 135 -8.51 27.48 -21.09
CA ASN A 135 -7.99 28.68 -21.73
C ASN A 135 -7.64 29.80 -20.74
N THR A 136 -6.49 30.40 -21.00
CA THR A 136 -6.03 31.72 -20.57
C THR A 136 -7.06 32.79 -20.93
N ASN A 137 -7.48 33.62 -19.95
CA ASN A 137 -7.36 35.09 -20.02
C ASN A 137 -7.96 35.82 -18.79
N ALA A 138 -7.15 36.74 -18.26
CA ALA A 138 -7.43 37.87 -17.36
C ALA A 138 -7.97 37.53 -15.95
N THR A 139 -7.30 37.88 -14.85
CA THR A 139 -7.04 39.27 -14.47
C THR A 139 -5.90 39.33 -13.44
N LYS A 140 -4.96 40.28 -13.62
CA LYS A 140 -3.93 40.64 -12.63
C LYS A 140 -4.60 41.27 -11.40
N CYS A 141 -4.34 40.72 -10.21
CA CYS A 141 -4.22 41.49 -8.97
C CYS A 141 -3.38 40.67 -7.98
N ASN A 142 -2.25 41.25 -7.58
CA ASN A 142 -1.42 40.75 -6.50
C ASN A 142 -1.99 41.27 -5.18
N THR A 143 -2.53 40.39 -4.34
CA THR A 143 -2.42 40.54 -2.88
C THR A 143 -2.65 39.19 -2.22
N GLU A 144 -1.81 38.90 -1.23
CA GLU A 144 -1.86 37.77 -0.31
C GLU A 144 -3.29 37.54 0.20
N ILE A 145 -3.89 36.39 -0.13
CA ILE A 145 -5.04 35.87 0.60
C ILE A 145 -4.86 34.36 0.74
N ASP A 146 -4.55 34.00 1.97
CA ASP A 146 -4.71 32.69 2.58
C ASP A 146 -6.16 32.22 2.36
N ILE A 147 -6.36 31.20 1.53
CA ILE A 147 -7.65 30.53 1.39
C ILE A 147 -7.43 29.04 1.63
N ASP A 148 -7.39 28.74 2.91
CA ASP A 148 -7.97 27.56 3.51
C ASP A 148 -9.31 27.23 2.83
N LYS A 149 -9.37 26.08 2.17
CA LYS A 149 -10.59 25.48 1.65
C LYS A 149 -10.57 24.00 1.98
N ASP A 150 -10.73 23.75 3.26
CA ASP A 150 -11.56 22.66 3.76
C ASP A 150 -12.82 22.55 2.89
N LYS A 151 -12.88 21.51 2.07
CA LYS A 151 -14.16 20.93 1.69
C LYS A 151 -14.31 19.67 2.51
N ASP A 152 -14.87 19.85 3.71
CA ASP A 152 -15.64 18.84 4.41
C ASP A 152 -16.58 18.16 3.41
N ILE A 153 -16.26 16.91 3.06
CA ILE A 153 -17.28 15.96 2.63
C ILE A 153 -17.64 15.18 3.88
N ASN A 154 -18.44 15.81 4.74
CA ASN A 154 -19.32 15.09 5.66
C ASN A 154 -20.33 14.34 4.78
N ILE A 155 -20.03 13.09 4.45
CA ILE A 155 -21.11 12.12 4.25
C ILE A 155 -21.46 11.65 5.66
N GLU A 156 -22.32 12.41 6.33
CA GLU A 156 -23.25 11.81 7.27
C GLU A 156 -24.00 10.73 6.48
N ILE A 157 -23.66 9.48 6.71
CA ILE A 157 -24.53 8.36 6.33
C ILE A 157 -25.74 8.50 7.24
N GLU A 158 -26.70 9.32 6.79
CA GLU A 158 -28.06 9.24 7.26
C GLU A 158 -28.49 7.78 7.16
N LYS A 159 -28.82 7.21 8.32
CA LYS A 159 -29.65 6.03 8.46
C LYS A 159 -30.87 6.21 7.55
N ARG A 160 -30.85 5.59 6.37
CA ARG A 160 -32.00 5.46 5.49
C ARG A 160 -32.18 3.99 5.17
N ASP A 161 -32.98 3.35 6.01
CA ASP A 161 -33.86 2.21 5.68
C ASP A 161 -33.32 1.22 4.65
N ASP A 162 -32.38 0.39 5.10
CA ASP A 162 -32.03 -0.86 4.42
C ASP A 162 -33.21 -1.84 4.54
N ASN A 163 -34.10 -1.75 3.56
CA ASN A 163 -35.18 -2.70 3.33
C ASN A 163 -34.61 -4.13 3.19
N ASN A 164 -34.72 -4.91 4.27
CA ASN A 164 -35.03 -6.35 4.39
C ASN A 164 -34.33 -7.43 3.52
N ILE A 165 -33.53 -7.10 2.51
CA ILE A 165 -32.92 -8.08 1.59
C ILE A 165 -31.46 -8.38 1.96
N SER A 166 -30.74 -7.44 2.59
CA SER A 166 -29.33 -7.63 2.99
C SER A 166 -29.12 -8.54 4.21
N LYS A 167 -30.21 -8.99 4.87
CA LYS A 167 -30.15 -9.76 6.13
C LYS A 167 -29.75 -11.23 5.98
N ASN A 168 -29.69 -11.79 4.76
CA ASN A 168 -29.43 -13.21 4.53
C ASN A 168 -28.13 -13.53 3.78
N PHE A 169 -27.26 -12.54 3.51
CA PHE A 169 -25.99 -12.81 2.85
C PHE A 169 -24.90 -13.25 3.83
N ASN A 170 -24.09 -14.25 3.44
CA ASN A 170 -22.83 -14.54 4.10
C ASN A 170 -21.81 -13.41 3.86
N ASP A 171 -20.70 -13.42 4.57
CA ASP A 171 -19.73 -12.33 4.51
C ASP A 171 -19.04 -12.24 3.13
N GLU A 172 -18.84 -13.37 2.44
CA GLU A 172 -18.28 -13.42 1.09
C GLU A 172 -19.22 -12.87 0.00
N GLU A 173 -20.52 -13.09 0.15
CA GLU A 173 -21.57 -12.55 -0.71
C GLU A 173 -21.67 -11.03 -0.55
N LYS A 174 -21.61 -10.53 0.69
CA LYS A 174 -21.54 -9.08 0.96
C LYS A 174 -20.32 -8.45 0.31
N ILE A 175 -19.15 -9.10 0.42
CA ILE A 175 -17.91 -8.64 -0.23
C ILE A 175 -18.09 -8.61 -1.75
N THR A 176 -18.72 -9.62 -2.33
CA THR A 176 -18.97 -9.68 -3.78
C THR A 176 -19.89 -8.55 -4.26
N VAL A 177 -20.94 -8.27 -3.49
CA VAL A 177 -21.87 -7.16 -3.75
C VAL A 177 -21.17 -5.81 -3.62
N ASP A 178 -20.39 -5.59 -2.56
CA ASP A 178 -19.57 -4.38 -2.37
C ASP A 178 -18.57 -4.19 -3.51
N TYR A 179 -17.89 -5.27 -3.92
CA TYR A 179 -16.93 -5.26 -5.02
C TYR A 179 -17.59 -4.82 -6.33
N TYR A 180 -18.78 -5.32 -6.64
CA TYR A 180 -19.57 -4.87 -7.79
C TYR A 180 -19.86 -3.36 -7.72
N TYR A 181 -20.37 -2.87 -6.59
CA TYR A 181 -20.70 -1.44 -6.44
C TYR A 181 -19.48 -0.53 -6.50
N ARG A 182 -18.33 -0.97 -5.99
CA ARG A 182 -17.06 -0.25 -6.13
C ARG A 182 -16.62 -0.11 -7.58
N LEU A 183 -16.95 -1.07 -8.46
CA LEU A 183 -16.59 -1.05 -9.89
C LEU A 183 -17.47 -0.12 -10.74
N VAL A 184 -18.75 0.05 -10.37
CA VAL A 184 -19.75 0.75 -11.20
C VAL A 184 -19.71 2.29 -11.01
N LYS A 185 -18.71 2.83 -10.28
CA LYS A 185 -18.54 4.26 -9.98
C LYS A 185 -18.58 5.15 -11.24
N ASN A 186 -19.80 5.58 -11.61
CA ASN A 186 -20.23 6.77 -12.36
C ASN A 186 -21.52 6.58 -13.18
N ASN A 187 -22.20 5.43 -13.16
CA ASN A 187 -23.49 5.27 -13.83
C ASN A 187 -24.64 4.86 -12.90
N THR A 188 -25.65 5.72 -12.94
CA THR A 188 -27.03 5.67 -12.47
C THR A 188 -27.67 4.28 -12.46
N SER A 189 -27.95 3.75 -11.27
CA SER A 189 -29.27 3.28 -10.81
C SER A 189 -29.10 2.56 -9.48
N LYS A 190 -29.77 3.03 -8.44
CA LYS A 190 -29.64 2.55 -7.07
C LYS A 190 -30.34 1.19 -6.82
N ASN A 191 -30.66 0.39 -7.85
CA ASN A 191 -31.54 -0.80 -7.72
C ASN A 191 -31.09 -2.03 -8.55
N ASP A 192 -29.80 -2.36 -8.62
CA ASP A 192 -29.34 -3.64 -9.22
C ASP A 192 -29.27 -4.79 -8.20
N ILE A 193 -29.58 -4.54 -6.92
CA ILE A 193 -29.46 -5.52 -5.82
C ILE A 193 -30.22 -6.82 -6.14
N ASP A 194 -31.47 -6.73 -6.59
CA ASP A 194 -32.30 -7.91 -6.87
C ASP A 194 -31.72 -8.78 -7.99
N LEU A 195 -31.07 -8.16 -8.99
CA LEU A 195 -30.40 -8.89 -10.07
C LEU A 195 -29.16 -9.62 -9.55
N VAL A 196 -28.38 -8.96 -8.68
CA VAL A 196 -27.21 -9.56 -8.04
C VAL A 196 -27.63 -10.74 -7.15
N VAL A 197 -28.69 -10.57 -6.34
CA VAL A 197 -29.25 -11.63 -5.48
C VAL A 197 -29.64 -12.84 -6.32
N ASN A 198 -30.40 -12.63 -7.40
CA ASN A 198 -30.84 -13.70 -8.29
C ASN A 198 -29.65 -14.42 -8.95
N ALA A 199 -28.64 -13.69 -9.40
CA ALA A 199 -27.45 -14.29 -9.99
C ALA A 199 -26.63 -15.09 -8.96
N ILE A 200 -26.52 -14.62 -7.71
CA ILE A 200 -25.84 -15.36 -6.63
C ILE A 200 -26.52 -16.71 -6.42
N ASN A 201 -27.85 -16.74 -6.42
CA ASN A 201 -28.63 -17.97 -6.27
C ASN A 201 -28.51 -18.91 -7.48
N GLN A 202 -28.30 -18.39 -8.69
CA GLN A 202 -28.22 -19.17 -9.93
C GLN A 202 -26.80 -19.69 -10.23
N HIS A 203 -25.79 -18.85 -10.05
CA HIS A 203 -24.41 -19.10 -10.49
C HIS A 203 -23.41 -19.24 -9.33
N GLY A 204 -23.80 -18.86 -8.12
CA GLY A 204 -22.91 -18.80 -6.97
C GLY A 204 -22.04 -17.55 -6.96
N TRP A 205 -21.80 -17.01 -5.76
CA TRP A 205 -21.03 -15.77 -5.58
C TRP A 205 -19.57 -15.88 -6.06
N LYS A 206 -18.94 -17.07 -5.98
CA LYS A 206 -17.56 -17.30 -6.46
C LYS A 206 -17.42 -17.00 -7.96
N ASN A 207 -18.37 -17.50 -8.76
CA ASN A 207 -18.36 -17.29 -10.21
C ASN A 207 -18.61 -15.83 -10.59
N ILE A 208 -19.47 -15.15 -9.82
CA ILE A 208 -19.73 -13.71 -10.00
C ILE A 208 -18.48 -12.91 -9.69
N LEU A 209 -17.84 -13.16 -8.54
CA LEU A 209 -16.63 -12.44 -8.13
C LEU A 209 -15.48 -12.68 -9.12
N TYR A 210 -15.29 -13.92 -9.57
CA TYR A 210 -14.32 -14.24 -10.63
C TYR A 210 -14.62 -13.48 -11.93
N THR A 211 -15.89 -13.42 -12.35
CA THR A 211 -16.28 -12.73 -13.58
C THR A 211 -16.06 -11.23 -13.47
N LEU A 212 -16.39 -10.62 -12.33
CA LEU A 212 -16.10 -9.21 -12.06
C LEU A 212 -14.60 -8.93 -12.07
N TRP A 213 -13.81 -9.80 -11.45
CA TRP A 213 -12.35 -9.72 -11.46
C TRP A 213 -11.78 -9.84 -12.87
N TYR A 214 -12.27 -10.79 -13.67
CA TYR A 214 -11.85 -11.01 -15.06
C TYR A 214 -12.19 -9.81 -15.94
N LEU A 215 -13.41 -9.29 -15.83
CA LEU A 215 -13.86 -8.12 -16.59
C LEU A 215 -13.03 -6.88 -16.26
N LYS A 216 -12.69 -6.69 -14.99
CA LYS A 216 -11.88 -5.56 -14.53
C LYS A 216 -10.42 -5.66 -14.95
N ASN A 217 -9.79 -6.81 -14.72
CA ASN A 217 -8.33 -6.93 -14.80
C ASN A 217 -7.83 -7.43 -16.15
N GLU A 218 -8.52 -8.40 -16.75
CA GLU A 218 -8.13 -8.98 -18.04
C GLU A 218 -8.73 -8.18 -19.20
N GLN A 219 -10.05 -7.98 -19.19
CA GLN A 219 -10.75 -7.31 -20.29
C GLN A 219 -10.73 -5.78 -20.19
N LYS A 220 -10.41 -5.23 -19.00
CA LYS A 220 -10.46 -3.79 -18.69
C LYS A 220 -11.79 -3.15 -19.13
N ALA A 221 -12.88 -3.91 -19.02
CA ALA A 221 -14.20 -3.52 -19.47
C ALA A 221 -14.80 -2.49 -18.50
N ASN A 222 -15.46 -1.46 -19.03
CA ASN A 222 -16.19 -0.50 -18.22
C ASN A 222 -17.57 -1.09 -17.88
N ILE A 223 -17.75 -1.54 -16.64
CA ILE A 223 -18.99 -2.17 -16.16
C ILE A 223 -19.98 -1.07 -15.79
N THR A 224 -21.03 -0.92 -16.60
CA THR A 224 -22.04 0.13 -16.39
C THR A 224 -23.30 -0.35 -15.66
N SER A 225 -23.57 -1.67 -15.63
CA SER A 225 -24.74 -2.29 -14.98
C SER A 225 -24.54 -3.78 -14.76
N PHE A 226 -25.32 -4.37 -13.85
CA PHE A 226 -25.20 -5.80 -13.54
C PHE A 226 -25.70 -6.66 -14.70
N LYS A 227 -26.63 -6.14 -15.52
CA LYS A 227 -27.12 -6.81 -16.73
C LYS A 227 -26.00 -7.17 -17.72
N TYR A 228 -24.94 -6.38 -17.76
CA TYR A 228 -23.75 -6.71 -18.56
C TYR A 228 -23.02 -7.93 -18.00
N VAL A 229 -22.84 -7.98 -16.68
CA VAL A 229 -22.19 -9.09 -15.96
C VAL A 229 -23.01 -10.37 -16.10
N ASP A 230 -24.32 -10.29 -15.93
CA ASP A 230 -25.27 -11.40 -16.08
C ASP A 230 -25.24 -12.01 -17.49
N LYS A 231 -25.16 -11.17 -18.53
CA LYS A 231 -25.00 -11.64 -19.91
C LYS A 231 -23.66 -12.38 -20.12
N VAL A 232 -22.59 -11.95 -19.45
CA VAL A 232 -21.28 -12.62 -19.54
C VAL A 232 -21.36 -13.97 -18.83
N LEU A 233 -21.95 -14.04 -17.64
CA LEU A 233 -22.17 -15.27 -16.88
C LEU A 233 -23.00 -16.28 -17.69
N ALA A 234 -24.07 -15.85 -18.34
CA ALA A 234 -24.93 -16.71 -19.15
C ALA A 234 -24.26 -17.30 -20.39
N ASN A 235 -23.22 -16.64 -20.93
CA ASN A 235 -22.51 -17.09 -22.14
C ASN A 235 -21.13 -17.70 -21.84
N GLN A 236 -20.79 -17.89 -20.56
CA GLN A 236 -19.48 -18.38 -20.16
C GLN A 236 -19.38 -19.89 -20.37
N LYS A 237 -18.25 -20.35 -20.94
CA LYS A 237 -17.91 -21.78 -20.93
C LYS A 237 -17.74 -22.25 -19.48
N PRO A 238 -18.07 -23.51 -19.14
CA PRO A 238 -17.85 -24.04 -17.81
C PRO A 238 -16.40 -23.81 -17.39
N LEU A 239 -16.23 -23.08 -16.30
CA LEU A 239 -14.95 -22.71 -15.74
C LEU A 239 -14.37 -23.89 -14.95
N ASP A 240 -13.06 -24.03 -14.94
CA ASP A 240 -12.37 -24.92 -14.01
C ASP A 240 -12.53 -24.38 -12.58
N GLU A 241 -13.21 -25.15 -11.74
CA GLU A 241 -13.55 -24.79 -10.37
C GLU A 241 -12.31 -24.50 -9.52
N GLY A 242 -11.19 -25.20 -9.77
CA GLY A 242 -9.93 -24.96 -9.07
C GLY A 242 -9.31 -23.59 -9.39
N VAL A 243 -9.46 -23.11 -10.63
CA VAL A 243 -8.98 -21.79 -11.04
C VAL A 243 -9.85 -20.68 -10.44
N VAL A 244 -11.18 -20.88 -10.46
CA VAL A 244 -12.13 -19.93 -9.84
C VAL A 244 -11.82 -19.78 -8.36
N GLU A 245 -11.65 -20.89 -7.64
CA GLU A 245 -11.39 -20.88 -6.21
C GLU A 245 -10.07 -20.20 -5.84
N PHE A 246 -8.99 -20.49 -6.57
CA PHE A 246 -7.69 -19.86 -6.33
C PHE A 246 -7.75 -18.32 -6.48
N VAL A 247 -8.36 -17.84 -7.56
CA VAL A 247 -8.46 -16.40 -7.85
C VAL A 247 -9.36 -15.70 -6.84
N VAL A 248 -10.52 -16.28 -6.53
CA VAL A 248 -11.49 -15.74 -5.59
C VAL A 248 -10.89 -15.61 -4.19
N ASN A 249 -10.24 -16.66 -3.68
CA ASN A 249 -9.66 -16.65 -2.33
C ASN A 249 -8.55 -15.59 -2.20
N ARG A 250 -7.73 -15.43 -3.25
CA ARG A 250 -6.71 -14.37 -3.30
C ARG A 250 -7.35 -12.98 -3.26
N GLU A 251 -8.38 -12.75 -4.06
CA GLU A 251 -9.01 -11.43 -4.15
C GLU A 251 -9.76 -11.06 -2.86
N ILE A 252 -10.46 -12.00 -2.22
CA ILE A 252 -11.09 -11.77 -0.91
C ILE A 252 -10.05 -11.37 0.14
N LYS A 253 -8.89 -12.05 0.18
CA LYS A 253 -7.80 -11.71 1.11
C LYS A 253 -7.32 -10.27 0.88
N ASN A 254 -7.15 -9.86 -0.37
CA ASN A 254 -6.76 -8.51 -0.73
C ASN A 254 -7.82 -7.46 -0.32
N ILE A 255 -9.10 -7.73 -0.57
CA ILE A 255 -10.20 -6.83 -0.21
C ILE A 255 -10.28 -6.67 1.32
N LYS A 256 -10.27 -7.77 2.07
CA LYS A 256 -10.29 -7.75 3.54
C LYS A 256 -9.10 -6.95 4.10
N CYS A 257 -7.88 -7.17 3.60
CA CYS A 257 -6.69 -6.42 4.04
C CYS A 257 -6.79 -4.90 3.78
N ASN A 258 -7.46 -4.47 2.70
CA ASN A 258 -7.65 -3.05 2.40
C ASN A 258 -8.72 -2.41 3.30
N ASP A 259 -9.82 -3.12 3.60
CA ASP A 259 -10.90 -2.60 4.43
C ASP A 259 -10.48 -2.40 5.90
N TYR A 260 -9.59 -3.27 6.45
CA TYR A 260 -9.00 -3.06 7.79
C TYR A 260 -8.17 -1.76 7.86
N GLN A 261 -7.47 -1.39 6.79
CA GLN A 261 -6.70 -0.15 6.75
C GLN A 261 -7.60 1.09 6.63
N GLU A 262 -8.78 0.99 6.00
CA GLU A 262 -9.73 2.10 5.93
C GLU A 262 -10.47 2.33 7.27
N GLN A 263 -10.77 1.28 8.03
CA GLN A 263 -11.44 1.38 9.33
C GLN A 263 -10.55 1.98 10.43
N ASP A 264 -9.28 1.58 10.53
CA ASP A 264 -8.32 2.14 11.49
C ASP A 264 -8.06 3.64 11.24
N ASN A 265 -8.05 4.04 9.97
CA ASN A 265 -7.93 5.45 9.61
C ASN A 265 -9.18 6.23 10.06
N ASN A 266 -10.39 5.76 9.78
CA ASN A 266 -11.62 6.45 10.15
C ASN A 266 -11.84 6.55 11.68
N GLN A 267 -11.47 5.53 12.45
CA GLN A 267 -11.51 5.55 13.91
C GLN A 267 -10.55 6.61 14.47
N SER A 268 -9.33 6.67 13.92
CA SER A 268 -8.31 7.67 14.30
C SER A 268 -8.73 9.11 13.99
N TYR A 269 -9.40 9.35 12.85
CA TYR A 269 -9.95 10.67 12.51
C TYR A 269 -11.11 11.08 13.43
N SER A 270 -12.01 10.15 13.78
CA SER A 270 -13.11 10.40 14.72
C SER A 270 -12.59 10.76 16.13
N ASP A 271 -11.58 10.05 16.62
CA ASP A 271 -11.02 10.28 17.94
C ASP A 271 -10.27 11.62 18.03
N LYS A 272 -9.62 12.03 16.94
CA LYS A 272 -8.95 13.32 16.84
C LYS A 272 -9.94 14.49 16.83
N ALA A 273 -11.05 14.36 16.09
CA ALA A 273 -12.13 15.36 16.06
C ALA A 273 -12.83 15.50 17.42
N ARG A 274 -12.96 14.40 18.19
CA ARG A 274 -13.49 14.42 19.56
C ARG A 274 -12.54 15.15 20.53
N GLN A 275 -11.24 14.92 20.41
CA GLN A 275 -10.23 15.60 21.22
C GLN A 275 -10.16 17.10 20.94
N GLU A 276 -10.22 17.51 19.68
CA GLU A 276 -10.20 18.92 19.28
C GLU A 276 -11.46 19.68 19.76
N ARG A 277 -12.64 19.05 19.68
CA ARG A 277 -13.89 19.61 20.26
C ARG A 277 -13.82 19.74 21.78
N PHE A 278 -13.21 18.78 22.46
CA PHE A 278 -13.04 18.82 23.92
C PHE A 278 -12.07 19.94 24.34
N GLN A 279 -10.97 20.10 23.61
CA GLN A 279 -9.99 21.15 23.88
C GLN A 279 -10.55 22.55 23.64
N LYS A 280 -11.41 22.71 22.62
CA LYS A 280 -12.10 23.96 22.34
C LYS A 280 -13.10 24.34 23.45
N MET A 281 -13.82 23.36 23.99
CA MET A 281 -14.72 23.57 25.13
C MET A 281 -14.00 23.96 26.43
N LEU A 282 -12.77 23.47 26.65
CA LEU A 282 -11.95 23.89 27.79
C LEU A 282 -11.49 25.34 27.63
N ASN A 283 -10.98 25.70 26.46
CA ASN A 283 -10.51 27.05 26.18
C ASN A 283 -11.64 28.09 26.23
N GLU A 284 -12.87 27.74 25.84
CA GLU A 284 -14.03 28.65 25.93
C GLU A 284 -14.52 28.88 27.37
N LYS A 285 -14.27 27.94 28.30
CA LYS A 285 -14.61 28.11 29.73
C LYS A 285 -13.64 29.04 30.46
N ASP A 286 -12.38 29.08 30.04
CA ASP A 286 -11.35 29.93 30.64
C ASP A 286 -11.53 31.43 30.28
N TYR A 287 -12.26 31.75 29.20
CA TYR A 287 -12.57 33.13 28.81
C TYR A 287 -13.79 33.74 29.51
N GLN A 288 -14.57 32.96 30.25
CA GLN A 288 -15.79 33.43 30.95
C GLN A 288 -15.56 33.71 32.45
N GLN A 289 -14.32 33.51 32.95
CA GLN A 289 -13.95 33.77 34.36
C GLN A 289 -12.86 34.83 34.55
N GLY A 290 -12.51 35.58 33.49
CA GLY A 290 -11.56 36.71 33.54
C GLY A 290 -12.24 38.06 33.52
#